data_AF-A0A5F2AXC5-F1
#
_entry.id   AF-A0A5F2AXC5-F1
#
_cell.length_a   1.000
_cell.length_b   1.000
_cell.length_c   1.000
_cell.angle_alpha   90.00
_cell.angle_beta   90.00
_cell.angle_gamma   90.00
#
_symmetry.space_group_name_H-M   'P 1'
#
loop_
_entity.id
_entity.type
_entity.pdbx_description
1 polymer ?
#
loop_
_entity_poly.entity_id
_entity_poly.type
_entity_poly.pdbx_seq_one_letter_code
_entity_poly.pdbx_strand_id
1 'polypeptide(L)'
;MRKIIILTSFILFYQCSQADKVQFDASKGLGSVIQIVATETVNAPVNNNQQSGGSGGGSGTSSFNYGGNISGLVSGSLTLTNGSSTVTLTPTSPGISGGAGTYQFSASLTGGSAYSTSITSFPSGLSCNIYNSSGSISATVTDIDVYCYSVVLTSSLTVVEGTTNSSNNISISLSHPPGPNPAAGVAVTYPSFPTNLSVNSALPSTITATATNRILSATNETGTPDFANESEVITAKVAQSAGSATNVSVTSDITITDNDKRMYLVHIASGTGNAGGKAGADTLCTSNKPAYISGSVGAMIGTSTRKPLPTPSSDWPLKPLYTYYRDNTTTIIANSNSGAILPFSWSNKVNAGITGFSCPISSSTCGYITGMDNTWTVLLGQNCSNWTSGLSSVDGMTGWAGSVDSNALSYFASTCDVLGSSANIICVEL
;
A
#
# COMPACT_ATOMS: atom_id res chain seq x y z
N MET A 1 38.69 14.20 14.51
CA MET A 1 38.21 14.87 13.28
C MET A 1 36.94 14.18 12.81
N ARG A 2 35.77 14.69 13.18
CA ARG A 2 34.47 14.23 12.68
C ARG A 2 33.88 15.36 11.82
N LYS A 3 33.72 15.12 10.52
CA LYS A 3 33.05 16.06 9.61
C LYS A 3 31.54 15.89 9.78
N ILE A 4 30.89 16.91 10.32
CA ILE A 4 29.45 17.07 10.33
C ILE A 4 29.06 17.60 8.95
N ILE A 5 28.21 16.88 8.22
CA ILE A 5 27.59 17.35 6.97
C ILE A 5 26.22 17.89 7.34
N ILE A 6 26.07 19.21 7.28
CA ILE A 6 24.77 19.89 7.42
C ILE A 6 24.17 19.95 6.02
N LEU A 7 23.03 19.27 5.80
CA LEU A 7 22.24 19.41 4.58
C LEU A 7 21.41 20.70 4.70
N THR A 8 21.91 21.81 4.15
CA THR A 8 21.12 23.02 3.98
C THR A 8 20.26 22.90 2.72
N SER A 9 18.93 22.97 2.89
CA SER A 9 18.01 23.09 1.76
C SER A 9 18.21 24.44 1.10
N PHE A 10 18.80 24.46 -0.10
CA PHE A 10 18.92 25.66 -0.93
C PHE A 10 17.60 25.86 -1.69
N ILE A 11 16.86 26.91 -1.36
CA ILE A 11 15.77 27.43 -2.20
C ILE A 11 16.39 28.55 -3.04
N LEU A 12 16.65 28.29 -4.33
CA LEU A 12 17.01 29.34 -5.28
C LEU A 12 15.73 29.93 -5.87
N PHE A 13 15.48 31.21 -5.61
CA PHE A 13 14.50 31.99 -6.36
C PHE A 13 15.18 32.54 -7.62
N TYR A 14 14.87 31.97 -8.79
CA TYR A 14 15.19 32.58 -10.07
C TYR A 14 13.98 33.36 -10.57
N GLN A 15 14.13 34.67 -10.78
CA GLN A 15 13.22 35.44 -11.62
C GLN A 15 13.88 35.59 -12.99
N CYS A 16 13.34 34.92 -14.01
CA CYS A 16 13.71 35.11 -15.40
C CYS A 16 12.49 35.63 -16.16
N SER A 17 12.65 36.75 -16.88
CA SER A 17 11.55 37.39 -17.61
C SER A 17 11.39 36.91 -19.05
N GLN A 18 12.16 35.93 -19.52
CA GLN A 18 11.99 35.33 -20.85
C GLN A 18 12.31 33.83 -20.82
N ALA A 19 11.49 33.05 -21.54
CA ALA A 19 11.54 31.60 -21.58
C ALA A 19 12.77 31.10 -22.34
N ASP A 20 13.85 30.78 -21.62
CA ASP A 20 14.93 29.94 -22.13
C ASP A 20 14.74 28.49 -21.67
N LYS A 21 14.98 27.56 -22.60
CA LYS A 21 14.85 26.11 -22.37
C LYS A 21 15.82 25.65 -21.27
N VAL A 22 15.30 25.16 -20.15
CA VAL A 22 16.12 24.50 -19.13
C VAL A 22 16.32 23.02 -19.53
N GLN A 23 17.54 22.65 -19.88
CA GLN A 23 17.95 21.24 -20.05
C GLN A 23 18.63 20.75 -18.78
N PHE A 24 18.11 19.68 -18.19
CA PHE A 24 18.75 18.97 -17.08
C PHE A 24 19.54 17.78 -17.63
N ASP A 25 20.86 17.77 -17.45
CA ASP A 25 21.71 16.62 -17.76
C ASP A 25 21.64 15.60 -16.62
N ALA A 26 21.09 14.42 -16.90
CA ALA A 26 20.94 13.31 -15.96
C ALA A 26 22.16 12.36 -15.92
N SER A 27 23.30 12.76 -16.49
CA SER A 27 24.50 11.91 -16.59
C SER A 27 25.12 11.47 -15.25
N LYS A 28 24.66 12.00 -14.11
CA LYS A 28 25.06 11.56 -12.76
C LYS A 28 23.81 11.26 -11.92
N GLY A 29 23.45 9.97 -11.86
CA GLY A 29 22.20 9.44 -11.30
C GLY A 29 21.64 10.17 -10.07
N LEU A 30 20.39 10.63 -10.20
CA LEU A 30 19.59 11.24 -9.14
C LEU A 30 18.65 10.19 -8.56
N GLY A 31 18.85 9.85 -7.28
CA GLY A 31 18.10 8.83 -6.54
C GLY A 31 16.82 9.30 -5.85
N SER A 32 16.19 10.39 -6.31
CA SER A 32 14.89 10.84 -5.79
C SER A 32 14.13 11.72 -6.78
N VAL A 33 12.80 11.68 -6.66
CA VAL A 33 11.82 12.39 -7.48
C VAL A 33 12.01 13.91 -7.36
N ILE A 34 12.25 14.59 -8.48
CA ILE A 34 12.20 16.06 -8.56
C ILE A 34 10.76 16.45 -8.86
N GLN A 35 10.10 17.12 -7.92
CA GLN A 35 8.79 17.74 -8.16
C GLN A 35 9.01 19.15 -8.70
N ILE A 36 8.71 19.38 -9.98
CA ILE A 36 8.79 20.70 -10.61
C ILE A 36 7.42 21.37 -10.45
N VAL A 37 7.35 22.42 -9.65
CA VAL A 37 6.18 23.30 -9.56
C VAL A 37 6.48 24.54 -10.39
N ALA A 38 5.91 24.61 -11.60
CA ALA A 38 5.92 25.82 -12.41
C ALA A 38 4.67 26.64 -12.06
N THR A 39 4.87 27.82 -11.48
CA THR A 39 3.80 28.79 -11.27
C THR A 39 3.86 29.80 -12.41
N GLU A 40 2.92 29.76 -13.35
CA GLU A 40 2.77 30.82 -14.34
C GLU A 40 2.04 32.02 -13.71
N THR A 41 2.72 33.15 -13.56
CA THR A 41 2.08 34.45 -13.33
C THR A 41 1.76 35.07 -14.68
N VAL A 42 0.48 35.06 -15.07
CA VAL A 42 -0.01 35.77 -16.26
C VAL A 42 0.04 37.27 -15.96
N ASN A 43 1.00 37.99 -16.55
CA ASN A 43 0.97 39.45 -16.54
C ASN A 43 -0.18 39.93 -17.45
N ALA A 44 -1.06 40.77 -16.89
CA ALA A 44 -2.13 41.41 -17.64
C ALA A 44 -1.58 42.17 -18.87
N PRO A 45 -2.30 42.17 -20.01
CA PRO A 45 -1.84 42.86 -21.20
C PRO A 45 -1.77 44.38 -20.99
N VAL A 46 -0.61 44.97 -21.30
CA VAL A 46 -0.43 46.43 -21.40
C VAL A 46 -1.05 46.90 -22.71
N ASN A 47 -2.09 47.72 -22.62
CA ASN A 47 -2.85 48.21 -23.76
C ASN A 47 -2.21 49.51 -24.30
N ASN A 48 -1.35 49.42 -25.32
CA ASN A 48 -0.85 50.58 -26.05
C ASN A 48 -1.75 50.85 -27.26
N ASN A 49 -2.80 51.64 -27.05
CA ASN A 49 -3.61 52.20 -28.13
C ASN A 49 -2.95 53.48 -28.66
N GLN A 50 -2.44 53.43 -29.90
CA GLN A 50 -2.54 54.55 -30.83
C GLN A 50 -2.55 54.05 -32.27
N GLN A 51 -3.72 54.07 -32.92
CA GLN A 51 -3.80 54.52 -34.30
C GLN A 51 -5.15 55.16 -34.58
N SER A 52 -5.09 56.43 -34.96
CA SER A 52 -6.19 57.27 -35.43
C SER A 52 -6.46 57.00 -36.91
N GLY A 53 -7.73 56.98 -37.30
CA GLY A 53 -8.13 57.26 -38.69
C GLY A 53 -9.42 56.60 -39.17
N GLY A 54 -10.44 57.43 -39.42
CA GLY A 54 -11.39 57.21 -40.52
C GLY A 54 -12.83 56.85 -40.16
N SER A 55 -13.71 57.86 -40.12
CA SER A 55 -15.17 57.70 -40.12
C SER A 55 -15.67 57.10 -41.45
N GLY A 56 -16.45 56.02 -41.36
CA GLY A 56 -17.26 55.48 -42.45
C GLY A 56 -18.42 54.68 -41.86
N GLY A 57 -19.61 55.28 -41.82
CA GLY A 57 -20.82 54.67 -41.28
C GLY A 57 -21.29 53.51 -42.15
N GLY A 58 -21.01 52.29 -41.69
CA GLY A 58 -21.70 51.07 -42.09
C GLY A 58 -22.02 50.30 -40.82
N SER A 59 -23.28 49.86 -40.67
CA SER A 59 -23.69 48.94 -39.61
C SER A 59 -23.06 47.58 -39.89
N GLY A 60 -21.73 47.49 -39.74
CA GLY A 60 -20.98 46.27 -39.81
C GLY A 60 -21.06 45.61 -38.45
N THR A 61 -21.84 44.55 -38.33
CA THR A 61 -21.76 43.67 -37.16
C THR A 61 -20.35 43.08 -37.12
N SER A 62 -19.51 43.58 -36.22
CA SER A 62 -18.18 43.02 -35.99
C SER A 62 -18.33 41.55 -35.58
N SER A 63 -17.52 40.69 -36.19
CA SER A 63 -17.46 39.26 -35.88
C SER A 63 -16.21 39.00 -35.06
N PHE A 64 -16.35 38.19 -34.01
CA PHE A 64 -15.30 37.91 -33.05
C PHE A 64 -15.08 36.41 -32.92
N ASN A 65 -13.81 36.03 -32.74
CA ASN A 65 -13.44 34.66 -32.45
C ASN A 65 -13.67 34.34 -30.97
N TYR A 66 -13.89 33.07 -30.67
CA TYR A 66 -14.06 32.60 -29.30
C TYR A 66 -13.40 31.24 -29.10
N GLY A 67 -12.89 31.02 -27.89
CA GLY A 67 -12.14 29.83 -27.51
C GLY A 67 -11.61 29.95 -26.10
N GLY A 68 -10.61 29.14 -25.77
CA GLY A 68 -10.03 29.15 -24.43
C GLY A 68 -8.76 28.34 -24.32
N ASN A 69 -8.35 28.10 -23.09
CA ASN A 69 -7.23 27.22 -22.78
C ASN A 69 -7.73 25.81 -22.48
N ILE A 70 -6.90 24.82 -22.74
CA ILE A 70 -7.09 23.45 -22.27
C ILE A 70 -5.87 23.02 -21.48
N SER A 71 -6.09 22.18 -20.47
CA SER A 71 -5.01 21.56 -19.70
C SER A 71 -5.42 20.16 -19.19
N GLY A 72 -4.44 19.28 -19.00
CA GLY A 72 -4.63 17.92 -18.50
C GLY A 72 -5.27 16.93 -19.49
N LEU A 73 -5.41 17.29 -20.77
CA LEU A 73 -5.85 16.36 -21.83
C LEU A 73 -4.67 15.49 -22.27
N VAL A 74 -4.30 14.50 -21.45
CA VAL A 74 -3.09 13.68 -21.67
C VAL A 74 -3.28 12.55 -22.69
N SER A 75 -4.51 12.18 -23.05
CA SER A 75 -4.80 11.12 -24.02
C SER A 75 -6.19 11.28 -24.67
N GLY A 76 -6.39 10.63 -25.83
CA GLY A 76 -7.66 10.56 -26.55
C GLY A 76 -8.15 11.90 -27.13
N SER A 77 -9.46 12.03 -27.37
CA SER A 77 -10.07 13.22 -27.98
C SER A 77 -11.23 13.78 -27.15
N LEU A 78 -11.26 15.10 -27.01
CA LEU A 78 -12.34 15.87 -26.40
C LEU A 78 -13.05 16.68 -27.49
N THR A 79 -14.38 16.68 -27.52
CA THR A 79 -15.16 17.50 -28.44
C THR A 79 -16.03 18.48 -27.67
N LEU A 80 -15.91 19.76 -28.03
CA LEU A 80 -16.76 20.84 -27.53
C LEU A 80 -17.73 21.28 -28.62
N THR A 81 -18.94 21.68 -28.24
CA THR A 81 -19.93 22.25 -29.15
C THR A 81 -20.48 23.57 -28.64
N ASN A 82 -20.79 24.48 -29.55
CA ASN A 82 -21.63 25.65 -29.37
C ASN A 82 -22.71 25.63 -30.45
N GLY A 83 -23.87 25.04 -30.15
CA GLY A 83 -24.91 24.77 -31.14
C GLY A 83 -24.45 23.78 -32.22
N SER A 84 -24.34 24.23 -33.47
CA SER A 84 -23.84 23.43 -34.60
C SER A 84 -22.34 23.54 -34.84
N SER A 85 -21.65 24.47 -34.15
CA SER A 85 -20.21 24.64 -34.27
C SER A 85 -19.48 23.73 -33.29
N THR A 86 -18.56 22.91 -33.78
CA THR A 86 -17.80 21.95 -32.97
C THR A 86 -16.31 22.16 -33.09
N VAL A 87 -15.57 21.85 -32.02
CA VAL A 87 -14.11 21.73 -32.06
C VAL A 87 -13.70 20.42 -31.39
N THR A 88 -12.81 19.67 -32.03
CA THR A 88 -12.24 18.42 -31.49
C THR A 88 -10.77 18.64 -31.15
N LEU A 89 -10.43 18.38 -29.89
CA LEU A 89 -9.13 18.59 -29.29
C LEU A 89 -8.48 17.25 -28.97
N THR A 90 -7.18 17.17 -29.21
CA THR A 90 -6.31 16.04 -28.88
C THR A 90 -5.03 16.59 -28.21
N PRO A 91 -4.22 15.76 -27.54
CA PRO A 91 -2.97 16.22 -26.91
C PRO A 91 -1.96 16.89 -27.87
N THR A 92 -2.17 16.73 -29.18
CA THR A 92 -1.32 17.23 -30.26
C THR A 92 -2.07 18.13 -31.26
N SER A 93 -3.27 18.59 -30.92
CA SER A 93 -4.00 19.55 -31.76
C SER A 93 -3.22 20.86 -31.91
N PRO A 94 -3.39 21.61 -33.02
CA PRO A 94 -2.71 22.90 -33.19
C PRO A 94 -2.95 23.83 -31.99
N GLY A 95 -1.88 24.40 -31.44
CA GLY A 95 -1.94 25.23 -30.22
C GLY A 95 -1.85 24.45 -28.92
N ILE A 96 -1.84 23.11 -28.94
CA ILE A 96 -1.78 22.23 -27.77
C ILE A 96 -0.53 21.35 -27.82
N SER A 97 0.23 21.31 -26.73
CA SER A 97 1.43 20.49 -26.56
C SER A 97 1.37 19.76 -25.22
N GLY A 98 1.48 18.43 -25.24
CA GLY A 98 1.45 17.62 -24.02
C GLY A 98 0.12 17.70 -23.26
N GLY A 99 -0.98 18.02 -23.96
CA GLY A 99 -2.30 18.13 -23.34
C GLY A 99 -2.62 19.48 -22.71
N ALA A 100 -1.78 20.51 -22.93
CA ALA A 100 -2.03 21.89 -22.52
C ALA A 100 -1.82 22.87 -23.68
N GLY A 101 -2.62 23.94 -23.74
CA GLY A 101 -2.48 24.99 -24.75
C GLY A 101 -3.78 25.73 -25.05
N THR A 102 -3.84 26.41 -26.20
CA THR A 102 -5.00 27.21 -26.61
C THR A 102 -5.79 26.53 -27.72
N TYR A 103 -7.10 26.79 -27.76
CA TYR A 103 -7.99 26.35 -28.82
C TYR A 103 -9.00 27.43 -29.20
N GLN A 104 -9.58 27.30 -30.40
CA GLN A 104 -10.56 28.25 -30.93
C GLN A 104 -11.59 27.52 -31.79
N PHE A 105 -12.85 27.97 -31.75
CA PHE A 105 -13.87 27.51 -32.68
C PHE A 105 -13.62 28.10 -34.08
N SER A 106 -13.80 27.30 -35.12
CA SER A 106 -13.59 27.75 -36.51
C SER A 106 -14.62 28.77 -36.97
N ALA A 107 -15.84 28.74 -36.40
CA ALA A 107 -16.87 29.73 -36.65
C ALA A 107 -16.67 30.93 -35.70
N SER A 108 -16.73 32.14 -36.24
CA SER A 108 -16.81 33.37 -35.45
C SER A 108 -18.27 33.75 -35.17
N LEU A 109 -18.51 34.56 -34.14
CA LEU A 109 -19.85 35.04 -33.76
C LEU A 109 -19.94 36.56 -33.88
N THR A 110 -21.09 37.06 -34.29
CA THR A 110 -21.35 38.50 -34.35
C THR A 110 -21.47 39.12 -32.96
N GLY A 111 -21.09 40.39 -32.82
CA GLY A 111 -21.32 41.18 -31.61
C GLY A 111 -22.79 41.12 -31.17
N GLY A 112 -23.02 40.85 -29.89
CA GLY A 112 -24.34 40.65 -29.28
C GLY A 112 -24.84 39.21 -29.28
N SER A 113 -24.24 38.29 -30.05
CA SER A 113 -24.63 36.88 -30.04
C SER A 113 -24.27 36.20 -28.72
N ALA A 114 -25.15 35.32 -28.24
CA ALA A 114 -24.85 34.44 -27.12
C ALA A 114 -24.00 33.24 -27.56
N TYR A 115 -23.17 32.73 -26.66
CA TYR A 115 -22.52 31.43 -26.79
C TYR A 115 -22.86 30.56 -25.58
N SER A 116 -22.97 29.26 -25.81
CA SER A 116 -23.14 28.23 -24.77
C SER A 116 -22.41 26.98 -25.21
N THR A 117 -21.22 26.79 -24.63
CA THR A 117 -20.32 25.70 -24.91
C THR A 117 -20.59 24.52 -23.99
N SER A 118 -20.52 23.31 -24.55
CA SER A 118 -20.69 22.06 -23.79
C SER A 118 -19.78 20.96 -24.34
N ILE A 119 -19.45 19.98 -23.51
CA ILE A 119 -18.67 18.81 -23.91
C ILE A 119 -19.62 17.77 -24.49
N THR A 120 -19.36 17.29 -25.72
CA THR A 120 -20.17 16.26 -26.38
C THR A 120 -19.49 14.89 -26.43
N SER A 121 -18.16 14.86 -26.33
CA SER A 121 -17.36 13.64 -26.27
C SER A 121 -16.08 13.92 -25.48
N PHE A 122 -15.58 12.96 -24.72
CA PHE A 122 -14.35 13.07 -23.91
C PHE A 122 -13.61 11.74 -23.92
N PRO A 123 -12.30 11.74 -23.63
CA PRO A 123 -11.50 10.53 -23.66
C PRO A 123 -11.76 9.62 -22.46
N SER A 124 -11.69 8.30 -22.69
CA SER A 124 -11.80 7.30 -21.64
C SER A 124 -10.73 7.49 -20.56
N GLY A 125 -11.14 7.45 -19.29
CA GLY A 125 -10.23 7.58 -18.15
C GLY A 125 -9.95 9.02 -17.70
N LEU A 126 -10.51 10.02 -18.39
CA LEU A 126 -10.47 11.43 -17.97
C LEU A 126 -11.88 11.98 -17.74
N SER A 127 -11.98 12.93 -16.82
CA SER A 127 -13.11 13.83 -16.66
C SER A 127 -12.65 15.24 -17.01
N CYS A 128 -13.49 16.05 -17.64
CA CYS A 128 -13.14 17.42 -18.01
C CYS A 128 -14.20 18.41 -17.52
N ASN A 129 -13.75 19.53 -16.97
CA ASN A 129 -14.59 20.65 -16.54
C ASN A 129 -14.43 21.80 -17.53
N ILE A 130 -15.53 22.50 -17.83
CA ILE A 130 -15.51 23.72 -18.63
C ILE A 130 -15.89 24.93 -17.76
N TYR A 131 -15.09 25.98 -17.85
CA TYR A 131 -15.28 27.26 -17.15
C TYR A 131 -15.61 28.35 -18.17
N ASN A 132 -16.35 29.36 -17.73
CA ASN A 132 -16.85 30.45 -18.59
C ASN A 132 -17.55 29.93 -19.85
N SER A 133 -18.33 28.86 -19.70
CA SER A 133 -18.89 28.14 -20.85
C SER A 133 -20.00 28.89 -21.58
N SER A 134 -20.56 29.94 -21.00
CA SER A 134 -21.63 30.72 -21.61
C SER A 134 -21.47 32.22 -21.39
N GLY A 135 -21.89 33.01 -22.36
CA GLY A 135 -21.84 34.46 -22.29
C GLY A 135 -22.41 35.13 -23.55
N SER A 136 -22.10 36.41 -23.72
CA SER A 136 -22.44 37.18 -24.93
C SER A 136 -21.18 37.80 -25.54
N ILE A 137 -21.12 37.83 -26.86
CA ILE A 137 -19.95 38.29 -27.60
C ILE A 137 -19.96 39.82 -27.68
N SER A 138 -18.97 40.46 -27.07
CA SER A 138 -18.69 41.90 -27.24
C SER A 138 -17.29 42.18 -27.78
N ALA A 139 -16.40 41.19 -27.69
CA ALA A 139 -15.04 41.15 -28.20
C ALA A 139 -14.61 39.69 -28.40
N THR A 140 -13.36 39.46 -28.82
CA THR A 140 -12.76 38.11 -28.84
C THR A 140 -12.78 37.51 -27.44
N VAL A 141 -13.24 36.25 -27.32
CA VAL A 141 -13.31 35.50 -26.06
C VAL A 141 -12.21 34.44 -26.04
N THR A 142 -11.43 34.38 -24.97
CA THR A 142 -10.25 33.49 -24.88
C THR A 142 -10.15 32.75 -23.55
N ASP A 143 -11.22 32.73 -22.75
CA ASP A 143 -11.26 32.25 -21.38
C ASP A 143 -12.29 31.12 -21.16
N ILE A 144 -12.75 30.46 -22.25
CA ILE A 144 -13.58 29.25 -22.18
C ILE A 144 -12.68 28.06 -21.81
N ASP A 145 -12.24 28.03 -20.56
CA ASP A 145 -11.15 27.14 -20.14
C ASP A 145 -11.62 25.72 -19.82
N VAL A 146 -10.82 24.74 -20.25
CA VAL A 146 -11.06 23.31 -20.04
C VAL A 146 -9.96 22.70 -19.18
N TYR A 147 -10.38 21.99 -18.13
CA TYR A 147 -9.49 21.28 -17.21
C TYR A 147 -9.86 19.81 -17.20
N CYS A 148 -8.99 18.96 -17.74
CA CYS A 148 -9.15 17.52 -17.76
C CYS A 148 -8.27 16.86 -16.68
N TYR A 149 -8.79 15.83 -16.02
CA TYR A 149 -8.10 15.11 -14.95
C TYR A 149 -8.52 13.64 -14.90
N SER A 150 -7.60 12.78 -14.51
CA SER A 150 -7.86 11.39 -14.13
C SER A 150 -7.70 11.23 -12.63
N VAL A 151 -8.20 10.12 -12.11
CA VAL A 151 -8.00 9.70 -10.72
C VAL A 151 -6.89 8.67 -10.72
N VAL A 152 -5.87 8.89 -9.90
CA VAL A 152 -4.77 7.98 -9.70
C VAL A 152 -4.88 7.42 -8.29
N LEU A 153 -4.88 6.10 -8.19
CA LEU A 153 -4.83 5.37 -6.94
C LEU A 153 -3.50 4.62 -6.93
N THR A 154 -2.59 5.01 -6.03
CA THR A 154 -1.33 4.29 -5.85
C THR A 154 -1.41 3.51 -4.55
N SER A 155 -1.46 2.18 -4.66
CA SER A 155 -1.39 1.28 -3.51
C SER A 155 -0.82 -0.07 -3.93
N SER A 156 0.46 -0.31 -3.66
CA SER A 156 0.90 -1.69 -3.39
C SER A 156 0.70 -1.91 -1.90
N LEU A 157 -0.52 -2.29 -1.52
CA LEU A 157 -0.88 -2.46 -0.12
C LEU A 157 -0.87 -3.94 0.25
N THR A 158 -0.11 -4.27 1.28
CA THR A 158 -0.07 -5.61 1.86
C THR A 158 -0.50 -5.52 3.30
N VAL A 159 -1.75 -5.91 3.58
CA VAL A 159 -2.35 -5.83 4.92
C VAL A 159 -2.30 -7.21 5.55
N VAL A 160 -1.71 -7.33 6.73
CA VAL A 160 -1.80 -8.60 7.49
C VAL A 160 -3.09 -8.61 8.28
N GLU A 161 -3.85 -9.71 8.18
CA GLU A 161 -5.04 -9.96 9.00
C GLU A 161 -4.78 -9.75 10.49
N GLY A 162 -5.78 -9.23 11.21
CA GLY A 162 -5.73 -9.07 12.67
C GLY A 162 -4.77 -8.01 13.18
N THR A 163 -4.10 -7.29 12.29
CA THR A 163 -3.07 -6.31 12.66
C THR A 163 -3.46 -4.89 12.27
N THR A 164 -3.06 -3.93 13.11
CA THR A 164 -3.10 -2.51 12.75
C THR A 164 -1.88 -2.18 11.91
N ASN A 165 -2.04 -2.15 10.59
CA ASN A 165 -0.94 -1.91 9.65
C ASN A 165 -0.62 -0.40 9.54
N SER A 166 0.18 0.10 10.48
CA SER A 166 0.47 1.54 10.64
C SER A 166 1.17 2.24 9.46
N SER A 167 1.66 1.48 8.48
CA SER A 167 2.43 1.98 7.31
C SER A 167 1.72 1.79 5.96
N ASN A 168 0.49 1.29 5.96
CA ASN A 168 -0.26 1.01 4.74
C ASN A 168 -1.15 2.21 4.38
N ASN A 169 -0.65 3.10 3.52
CA ASN A 169 -1.39 4.28 3.07
C ASN A 169 -2.18 4.00 1.78
N ILE A 170 -3.38 4.58 1.71
CA ILE A 170 -4.06 4.76 0.42
C ILE A 170 -3.75 6.19 -0.02
N SER A 171 -3.08 6.32 -1.16
CA SER A 171 -2.84 7.63 -1.78
C SER A 171 -3.70 7.79 -3.01
N ILE A 172 -4.48 8.87 -3.03
CA ILE A 172 -5.38 9.23 -4.12
C ILE A 172 -4.97 10.61 -4.60
N SER A 173 -4.73 10.73 -5.89
CA SER A 173 -4.43 12.02 -6.51
C SER A 173 -5.22 12.21 -7.79
N LEU A 174 -5.40 13.47 -8.15
CA LEU A 174 -5.81 13.86 -9.48
C LEU A 174 -4.55 14.03 -10.33
N SER A 175 -4.58 13.57 -11.58
CA SER A 175 -3.45 13.79 -12.50
C SER A 175 -3.25 15.27 -12.85
N HIS A 176 -4.26 16.10 -12.63
CA HIS A 176 -4.28 17.53 -12.92
C HIS A 176 -5.33 18.25 -12.07
N PRO A 177 -5.19 19.56 -11.75
CA PRO A 177 -6.23 20.30 -11.06
C PRO A 177 -7.57 20.32 -11.81
N PRO A 178 -8.70 20.24 -11.12
CA PRO A 178 -10.03 20.19 -11.74
C PRO A 178 -10.53 21.56 -12.24
N GLY A 179 -9.79 22.63 -11.98
CA GLY A 179 -10.18 23.98 -12.37
C GLY A 179 -9.12 25.03 -12.04
N PRO A 180 -9.40 26.31 -12.38
CA PRO A 180 -8.46 27.42 -12.21
C PRO A 180 -8.22 27.78 -10.73
N ASN A 181 -9.18 27.47 -9.85
CA ASN A 181 -9.02 27.61 -8.41
C ASN A 181 -9.02 26.22 -7.75
N PRO A 182 -7.89 25.78 -7.16
CA PRO A 182 -7.79 24.46 -6.53
C PRO A 182 -8.75 24.26 -5.35
N ALA A 183 -9.41 25.31 -4.83
CA ALA A 183 -10.44 25.17 -3.79
C ALA A 183 -11.71 24.44 -4.26
N ALA A 184 -11.96 24.38 -5.58
CA ALA A 184 -13.06 23.60 -6.17
C ALA A 184 -12.64 22.12 -6.24
N GLY A 185 -12.53 21.47 -5.09
CA GLY A 185 -12.21 20.04 -5.05
C GLY A 185 -13.30 19.19 -5.69
N VAL A 186 -12.95 17.98 -6.10
CA VAL A 186 -13.92 17.03 -6.67
C VAL A 186 -14.33 16.02 -5.61
N ALA A 187 -15.63 15.71 -5.55
CA ALA A 187 -16.13 14.73 -4.61
C ALA A 187 -15.67 13.32 -5.00
N VAL A 188 -15.24 12.55 -4.00
CA VAL A 188 -14.77 11.17 -4.17
C VAL A 188 -15.64 10.26 -3.32
N THR A 189 -16.07 9.17 -3.94
CA THR A 189 -16.86 8.13 -3.30
C THR A 189 -16.16 6.80 -3.42
N TYR A 190 -16.35 5.97 -2.41
CA TYR A 190 -15.85 4.60 -2.35
C TYR A 190 -17.09 3.71 -2.21
N PRO A 191 -17.13 2.54 -2.88
CA PRO A 191 -18.14 1.55 -2.58
C PRO A 191 -18.01 1.11 -1.12
N SER A 192 -18.99 0.36 -0.63
CA SER A 192 -18.85 -0.34 0.64
C SER A 192 -17.57 -1.15 0.64
N PHE A 193 -16.72 -0.92 1.65
CA PHE A 193 -15.57 -1.78 1.89
C PHE A 193 -16.05 -3.23 2.10
N PRO A 194 -15.30 -4.22 1.61
CA PRO A 194 -15.51 -5.62 1.97
C PRO A 194 -15.61 -5.79 3.49
N THR A 195 -16.39 -6.74 3.98
CA THR A 195 -16.67 -6.91 5.42
C THR A 195 -15.44 -7.26 6.25
N ASN A 196 -14.43 -7.87 5.63
CA ASN A 196 -13.12 -8.20 6.19
C ASN A 196 -12.12 -7.03 6.16
N LEU A 197 -12.44 -5.92 5.47
CA LEU A 197 -11.57 -4.75 5.35
C LEU A 197 -12.21 -3.53 6.01
N SER A 198 -11.58 -3.03 7.07
CA SER A 198 -11.99 -1.81 7.76
C SER A 198 -11.02 -0.67 7.47
N VAL A 199 -11.58 0.54 7.27
CA VAL A 199 -10.80 1.77 7.24
C VAL A 199 -10.99 2.46 8.58
N ASN A 200 -9.93 2.55 9.38
CA ASN A 200 -10.03 3.12 10.72
C ASN A 200 -9.97 4.67 10.72
N SER A 201 -9.74 5.28 9.55
CA SER A 201 -9.77 6.72 9.34
C SER A 201 -10.69 7.09 8.18
N ALA A 202 -11.45 8.17 8.33
CA ALA A 202 -12.34 8.66 7.28
C ALA A 202 -11.56 8.92 5.98
N LEU A 203 -11.99 8.32 4.88
CA LEU A 203 -11.42 8.60 3.57
C LEU A 203 -11.80 10.02 3.13
N PRO A 204 -10.93 10.68 2.34
CA PRO A 204 -11.23 12.00 1.83
C PRO A 204 -12.46 11.94 0.93
N SER A 205 -13.48 12.73 1.27
CA SER A 205 -14.69 12.90 0.47
C SER A 205 -14.52 13.94 -0.64
N THR A 206 -13.45 14.75 -0.57
CA THR A 206 -13.15 15.83 -1.52
C THR A 206 -11.64 15.90 -1.75
N ILE A 207 -11.19 15.99 -3.01
CA ILE A 207 -9.77 16.09 -3.37
C ILE A 207 -9.55 17.28 -4.31
N THR A 208 -8.51 18.06 -4.03
CA THR A 208 -8.11 19.25 -4.82
C THR A 208 -6.84 19.02 -5.64
N ALA A 209 -5.95 18.12 -5.17
CA ALA A 209 -4.76 17.65 -5.87
C ALA A 209 -4.37 16.25 -5.40
N THR A 210 -3.82 16.13 -4.18
CA THR A 210 -3.43 14.84 -3.57
C THR A 210 -4.03 14.73 -2.18
N ALA A 211 -4.66 13.60 -1.87
CA ALA A 211 -5.10 13.24 -0.53
C ALA A 211 -4.53 11.87 -0.14
N THR A 212 -3.91 11.79 1.04
CA THR A 212 -3.36 10.56 1.59
C THR A 212 -4.16 10.18 2.82
N ASN A 213 -4.79 9.00 2.82
CA ASN A 213 -5.41 8.44 4.02
C ASN A 213 -4.47 7.41 4.64
N ARG A 214 -4.44 7.35 5.98
CA ARG A 214 -3.28 6.79 6.67
C ARG A 214 -3.37 5.34 7.11
N ILE A 215 -4.53 4.71 7.29
CA ILE A 215 -4.51 3.35 7.83
C ILE A 215 -5.72 2.51 7.38
N LEU A 216 -5.40 1.40 6.71
CA LEU A 216 -6.30 0.27 6.50
C LEU A 216 -6.03 -0.83 7.53
N SER A 217 -7.06 -1.56 7.92
CA SER A 217 -6.96 -2.70 8.83
C SER A 217 -7.87 -3.81 8.34
N ALA A 218 -7.31 -4.99 8.08
CA ALA A 218 -8.11 -6.19 7.85
C ALA A 218 -8.48 -6.78 9.22
N THR A 219 -9.74 -7.11 9.41
CA THR A 219 -10.17 -7.87 10.58
C THR A 219 -9.85 -9.34 10.35
N ASN A 220 -9.44 -10.07 11.40
CA ASN A 220 -9.34 -11.53 11.30
C ASN A 220 -10.63 -12.11 10.75
N GLU A 221 -10.49 -13.08 9.86
CA GLU A 221 -11.59 -13.95 9.52
C GLU A 221 -12.16 -14.62 10.78
N THR A 222 -13.48 -14.64 10.88
CA THR A 222 -14.18 -15.32 11.97
C THR A 222 -14.80 -16.59 11.43
N GLY A 223 -14.35 -17.74 11.93
CA GLY A 223 -15.10 -19.01 11.84
C GLY A 223 -14.51 -20.11 10.98
N THR A 224 -13.57 -19.86 10.06
CA THR A 224 -12.92 -20.92 9.25
C THR A 224 -11.46 -20.60 8.96
N PRO A 225 -10.52 -21.53 9.21
CA PRO A 225 -9.13 -21.33 8.81
C PRO A 225 -9.01 -21.38 7.29
N ASP A 226 -8.65 -20.25 6.70
CA ASP A 226 -8.09 -20.15 5.36
C ASP A 226 -6.61 -19.82 5.52
N PHE A 227 -5.74 -20.50 4.78
CA PHE A 227 -4.29 -20.28 4.85
C PHE A 227 -3.76 -19.59 3.60
N ALA A 228 -4.69 -19.09 2.78
CA ALA A 228 -4.43 -18.44 1.52
C ALA A 228 -4.58 -16.93 1.70
N ASN A 229 -3.65 -16.18 1.12
CA ASN A 229 -3.81 -14.73 1.02
C ASN A 229 -5.05 -14.38 0.17
N GLU A 230 -5.85 -13.42 0.63
CA GLU A 230 -6.96 -12.89 -0.13
C GLU A 230 -6.55 -11.68 -0.99
N SER A 231 -7.43 -11.34 -1.93
CA SER A 231 -7.31 -10.10 -2.70
C SER A 231 -8.62 -9.34 -2.68
N GLU A 232 -8.54 -8.06 -2.34
CA GLU A 232 -9.66 -7.15 -2.31
C GLU A 232 -9.48 -6.00 -3.29
N VAL A 233 -10.57 -5.51 -3.87
CA VAL A 233 -10.52 -4.42 -4.85
C VAL A 233 -11.14 -3.15 -4.26
N ILE A 234 -10.34 -2.11 -4.09
CA ILE A 234 -10.85 -0.77 -3.79
C ILE A 234 -11.13 -0.05 -5.09
N THR A 235 -12.33 0.49 -5.23
CA THR A 235 -12.70 1.40 -6.33
C THR A 235 -12.87 2.81 -5.80
N ALA A 236 -12.08 3.77 -6.27
CA ALA A 236 -12.37 5.19 -6.05
C ALA A 236 -13.15 5.73 -7.25
N LYS A 237 -14.28 6.40 -7.00
CA LYS A 237 -15.10 7.04 -8.03
C LYS A 237 -15.15 8.53 -7.78
N VAL A 238 -14.81 9.32 -8.80
CA VAL A 238 -14.95 10.77 -8.75
C VAL A 238 -16.30 11.19 -9.30
N ALA A 239 -17.01 12.00 -8.52
CA ALA A 239 -18.31 12.52 -8.88
C ALA A 239 -18.21 13.43 -10.11
N GLN A 240 -19.20 13.33 -10.99
CA GLN A 240 -19.32 14.15 -12.18
C GLN A 240 -19.32 15.65 -11.85
N SER A 241 -18.63 16.42 -12.68
CA SER A 241 -18.88 17.85 -12.82
C SER A 241 -20.10 18.10 -13.70
N ALA A 242 -20.75 19.25 -13.53
CA ALA A 242 -21.88 19.66 -14.36
C ALA A 242 -21.44 19.74 -15.83
N GLY A 243 -21.95 18.84 -16.69
CA GLY A 243 -21.66 18.79 -18.12
C GLY A 243 -20.71 17.68 -18.60
N SER A 244 -20.25 16.77 -17.72
CA SER A 244 -19.43 15.59 -18.05
C SER A 244 -20.28 14.31 -18.05
N ALA A 245 -20.09 13.37 -19.00
CA ALA A 245 -21.02 12.25 -19.20
C ALA A 245 -20.62 10.91 -18.53
N THR A 246 -19.52 10.80 -17.79
CA THR A 246 -19.24 9.59 -16.98
C THR A 246 -18.46 9.88 -15.70
N ASN A 247 -18.80 9.18 -14.62
CA ASN A 247 -17.95 9.06 -13.43
C ASN A 247 -16.63 8.37 -13.81
N VAL A 248 -15.47 8.98 -13.51
CA VAL A 248 -14.18 8.30 -13.65
C VAL A 248 -13.97 7.43 -12.42
N SER A 249 -13.67 6.15 -12.64
CA SER A 249 -13.32 5.20 -11.58
C SER A 249 -11.92 4.66 -11.78
N VAL A 250 -11.18 4.54 -10.68
CA VAL A 250 -9.90 3.84 -10.63
C VAL A 250 -9.98 2.74 -9.58
N THR A 251 -9.40 1.59 -9.89
CA THR A 251 -9.34 0.44 -8.98
C THR A 251 -7.90 0.17 -8.57
N SER A 252 -7.71 -0.33 -7.36
CA SER A 252 -6.45 -0.93 -6.92
C SER A 252 -6.74 -2.21 -6.17
N ASP A 253 -5.91 -3.20 -6.44
CA ASP A 253 -5.91 -4.45 -5.71
C ASP A 253 -5.16 -4.25 -4.39
N ILE A 254 -5.69 -4.86 -3.34
CA ILE A 254 -5.08 -5.03 -2.04
C ILE A 254 -4.81 -6.51 -1.86
N THR A 255 -3.58 -6.85 -1.48
CA THR A 255 -3.28 -8.18 -0.98
C THR A 255 -3.49 -8.17 0.53
N ILE A 256 -4.39 -9.02 0.99
CA ILE A 256 -4.52 -9.34 2.40
C ILE A 256 -3.67 -10.60 2.62
N THR A 257 -2.67 -10.50 3.49
CA THR A 257 -1.88 -11.66 3.85
C THR A 257 -2.51 -12.33 5.04
N ASP A 258 -2.79 -13.60 4.83
CA ASP A 258 -3.33 -14.46 5.86
C ASP A 258 -2.37 -14.57 7.07
N ASN A 259 -2.93 -14.46 8.26
CA ASN A 259 -2.22 -14.57 9.52
C ASN A 259 -2.37 -15.94 10.18
N ASP A 260 -3.00 -16.90 9.52
CA ASP A 260 -3.11 -18.28 9.95
C ASP A 260 -1.84 -19.06 9.55
N LYS A 261 -1.17 -19.67 10.54
CA LYS A 261 0.05 -20.47 10.33
C LYS A 261 -0.05 -21.77 11.07
N ARG A 262 0.73 -22.76 10.65
CA ARG A 262 0.67 -24.10 11.24
C ARG A 262 1.89 -24.39 12.09
N MET A 263 1.68 -25.21 13.11
CA MET A 263 2.73 -25.81 13.92
C MET A 263 2.59 -27.32 13.97
N TYR A 264 3.73 -28.00 13.99
CA TYR A 264 3.81 -29.45 14.09
C TYR A 264 5.08 -29.85 14.86
N LEU A 265 5.10 -31.09 15.35
CA LEU A 265 6.25 -31.64 16.07
C LEU A 265 7.06 -32.57 15.17
N VAL A 266 8.39 -32.48 15.30
CA VAL A 266 9.32 -33.40 14.63
C VAL A 266 10.30 -33.98 15.64
N HIS A 267 10.53 -35.28 15.56
CA HIS A 267 11.43 -36.00 16.47
C HIS A 267 12.90 -35.88 16.04
N ILE A 268 13.78 -35.64 17.02
CA ILE A 268 15.23 -35.67 16.85
C ILE A 268 15.69 -37.12 17.01
N ALA A 269 16.08 -37.76 15.90
CA ALA A 269 16.38 -39.19 15.85
C ALA A 269 17.47 -39.67 16.83
N SER A 270 18.38 -38.78 17.25
CA SER A 270 19.40 -39.13 18.25
C SER A 270 18.83 -39.32 19.66
N GLY A 271 17.62 -38.83 19.94
CA GLY A 271 17.07 -38.78 21.30
C GLY A 271 17.79 -37.78 22.23
N THR A 272 18.69 -36.97 21.68
CA THR A 272 19.54 -36.00 22.41
C THR A 272 19.16 -34.56 22.07
N GLY A 273 19.72 -33.59 22.81
CA GLY A 273 19.59 -32.16 22.54
C GLY A 273 20.44 -31.64 21.38
N ASN A 274 21.19 -32.52 20.70
CA ASN A 274 21.96 -32.12 19.52
C ASN A 274 21.06 -32.13 18.28
N ALA A 275 20.51 -30.97 17.95
CA ALA A 275 19.75 -30.75 16.72
C ALA A 275 20.62 -30.22 15.56
N GLY A 276 21.95 -30.15 15.71
CA GLY A 276 22.84 -29.49 14.74
C GLY A 276 22.72 -27.96 14.77
N GLY A 277 22.34 -27.41 15.92
CA GLY A 277 22.00 -26.00 16.10
C GLY A 277 20.73 -25.59 15.35
N LYS A 278 20.48 -24.28 15.25
CA LYS A 278 19.27 -23.77 14.59
C LYS A 278 19.14 -24.20 13.13
N ALA A 279 20.26 -24.29 12.40
CA ALA A 279 20.26 -24.71 11.00
C ALA A 279 19.92 -26.19 10.83
N GLY A 280 20.45 -27.06 11.70
CA GLY A 280 20.08 -28.48 11.69
C GLY A 280 18.62 -28.69 12.10
N ALA A 281 18.14 -27.93 13.09
CA ALA A 281 16.74 -27.96 13.49
C ALA A 281 15.79 -27.52 12.37
N ASP A 282 16.11 -26.44 11.65
CA ASP A 282 15.33 -25.99 10.47
C ASP A 282 15.35 -27.03 9.35
N THR A 283 16.50 -27.67 9.13
CA THR A 283 16.63 -28.77 8.15
C THR A 283 15.73 -29.94 8.53
N LEU A 284 15.67 -30.28 9.82
CA LEU A 284 14.81 -31.34 10.33
C LEU A 284 13.33 -31.00 10.15
N CYS A 285 12.93 -29.75 10.44
CA CYS A 285 11.58 -29.25 10.16
C CYS A 285 11.22 -29.34 8.68
N THR A 286 12.12 -28.85 7.81
CA THR A 286 11.92 -28.84 6.35
C THR A 286 11.79 -30.25 5.79
N SER A 287 12.62 -31.19 6.26
CA SER A 287 12.63 -32.58 5.80
C SER A 287 11.38 -33.36 6.20
N ASN A 288 10.70 -32.93 7.28
CA ASN A 288 9.48 -33.55 7.80
C ASN A 288 8.26 -32.64 7.61
N LYS A 289 8.33 -31.65 6.72
CA LYS A 289 7.24 -30.71 6.45
C LYS A 289 6.04 -31.46 5.86
N PRO A 290 4.84 -31.37 6.48
CA PRO A 290 3.63 -31.94 5.89
C PRO A 290 3.37 -31.43 4.47
N ALA A 291 2.93 -32.31 3.57
CA ALA A 291 2.81 -32.01 2.14
C ALA A 291 1.84 -30.86 1.80
N TYR A 292 0.83 -30.61 2.65
CA TYR A 292 -0.14 -29.52 2.48
C TYR A 292 0.41 -28.14 2.92
N ILE A 293 1.58 -28.09 3.57
CA ILE A 293 2.26 -26.82 3.88
C ILE A 293 3.13 -26.44 2.68
N SER A 294 2.65 -25.50 1.86
CA SER A 294 3.35 -25.02 0.66
C SER A 294 4.54 -24.10 1.01
N GLY A 295 4.42 -23.32 2.08
CA GLY A 295 5.42 -22.35 2.53
C GLY A 295 6.69 -22.93 3.14
N SER A 296 7.57 -22.03 3.58
CA SER A 296 8.77 -22.37 4.35
C SER A 296 8.42 -22.67 5.81
N VAL A 297 9.30 -23.41 6.50
CA VAL A 297 9.13 -23.76 7.91
C VAL A 297 10.42 -23.51 8.69
N GLY A 298 10.30 -23.21 9.97
CA GLY A 298 11.44 -22.98 10.86
C GLY A 298 11.21 -23.55 12.27
N ALA A 299 12.30 -23.90 12.94
CA ALA A 299 12.31 -24.45 14.28
C ALA A 299 12.19 -23.34 15.34
N MET A 300 11.20 -23.44 16.21
CA MET A 300 11.01 -22.57 17.37
C MET A 300 11.90 -23.02 18.53
N ILE A 301 13.19 -22.67 18.47
CA ILE A 301 14.18 -22.99 19.50
C ILE A 301 14.98 -21.74 19.89
N GLY A 302 15.31 -21.63 21.18
CA GLY A 302 16.12 -20.57 21.74
C GLY A 302 17.61 -20.83 21.55
N THR A 303 18.32 -19.90 20.90
CA THR A 303 19.78 -19.88 20.79
C THR A 303 20.31 -18.48 21.08
N SER A 304 21.62 -18.33 21.18
CA SER A 304 22.26 -17.01 21.28
C SER A 304 21.90 -16.05 20.13
N THR A 305 21.51 -16.58 18.96
CA THR A 305 21.19 -15.78 17.76
C THR A 305 19.73 -15.86 17.30
N ARG A 306 18.95 -16.80 17.85
CA ARG A 306 17.52 -16.97 17.57
C ARG A 306 16.76 -16.84 18.88
N LYS A 307 16.04 -15.74 19.06
CA LYS A 307 15.35 -15.43 20.32
C LYS A 307 14.16 -14.50 20.10
N PRO A 308 13.09 -14.61 20.91
CA PRO A 308 11.94 -13.72 20.84
C PRO A 308 12.13 -12.40 21.61
N LEU A 309 12.95 -12.39 22.67
CA LEU A 309 13.12 -11.25 23.57
C LEU A 309 14.60 -10.81 23.67
N PRO A 310 14.87 -9.52 23.96
CA PRO A 310 13.90 -8.42 24.18
C PRO A 310 13.21 -7.93 22.90
N THR A 311 13.78 -8.27 21.74
CA THR A 311 13.15 -8.12 20.42
C THR A 311 13.35 -9.41 19.63
N PRO A 312 12.36 -9.85 18.84
CA PRO A 312 12.50 -11.04 18.02
C PRO A 312 13.68 -10.89 17.06
N SER A 313 14.51 -11.93 16.97
CA SER A 313 15.50 -12.03 15.91
C SER A 313 14.81 -12.07 14.54
N SER A 314 15.51 -11.65 13.48
CA SER A 314 14.93 -11.62 12.13
C SER A 314 14.50 -13.02 11.62
N ASP A 315 15.12 -14.06 12.16
CA ASP A 315 14.83 -15.48 11.88
C ASP A 315 13.95 -16.14 12.97
N TRP A 316 13.32 -15.35 13.83
CA TRP A 316 12.35 -15.88 14.79
C TRP A 316 11.12 -16.42 14.05
N PRO A 317 10.70 -17.67 14.29
CA PRO A 317 9.63 -18.29 13.50
C PRO A 317 8.24 -17.72 13.74
N LEU A 318 7.98 -17.15 14.93
CA LEU A 318 6.68 -16.55 15.20
C LEU A 318 6.62 -15.13 14.64
N LYS A 319 5.44 -14.74 14.18
CA LYS A 319 5.10 -13.40 13.72
C LYS A 319 4.11 -12.78 14.70
N PRO A 320 4.10 -11.44 14.84
CA PRO A 320 3.20 -10.78 15.77
C PRO A 320 1.76 -10.80 15.27
N LEU A 321 0.81 -11.11 16.17
CA LEU A 321 -0.64 -11.11 15.89
C LEU A 321 -1.09 -12.14 14.84
N TYR A 322 -0.48 -13.33 14.84
CA TYR A 322 -0.81 -14.46 13.98
C TYR A 322 -1.54 -15.54 14.78
N THR A 323 -2.42 -16.28 14.12
CA THR A 323 -3.10 -17.45 14.69
C THR A 323 -2.31 -18.69 14.31
N TYR A 324 -1.97 -19.52 15.29
CA TYR A 324 -1.25 -20.77 15.05
C TYR A 324 -2.16 -21.97 15.22
N TYR A 325 -2.28 -22.79 14.18
CA TYR A 325 -3.05 -24.02 14.13
C TYR A 325 -2.17 -25.24 14.26
N ARG A 326 -2.77 -26.34 14.69
CA ARG A 326 -2.17 -27.67 14.55
C ARG A 326 -2.05 -28.05 13.08
N ASP A 327 -1.27 -29.10 12.85
CA ASP A 327 -1.11 -29.81 11.58
C ASP A 327 -2.45 -30.33 10.99
N ASN A 328 -3.49 -30.49 11.81
CA ASN A 328 -4.83 -30.83 11.35
C ASN A 328 -5.61 -29.66 10.70
N THR A 329 -4.95 -28.51 10.50
CA THR A 329 -5.44 -27.31 9.80
C THR A 329 -6.74 -26.71 10.34
N THR A 330 -7.20 -27.13 11.52
CA THR A 330 -8.55 -26.78 12.04
C THR A 330 -8.53 -26.37 13.50
N THR A 331 -7.57 -26.86 14.29
CA THR A 331 -7.51 -26.56 15.71
C THR A 331 -6.49 -25.46 16.01
N ILE A 332 -6.97 -24.35 16.57
CA ILE A 332 -6.13 -23.26 17.08
C ILE A 332 -5.33 -23.73 18.29
N ILE A 333 -4.02 -23.55 18.25
CA ILE A 333 -3.10 -23.69 19.39
C ILE A 333 -3.14 -22.41 20.22
N ALA A 334 -2.77 -21.27 19.61
CA ALA A 334 -2.72 -19.98 20.26
C ALA A 334 -2.61 -18.83 19.25
N ASN A 335 -2.94 -17.62 19.69
CA ASN A 335 -2.64 -16.38 18.98
C ASN A 335 -1.36 -15.78 19.52
N SER A 336 -0.44 -15.33 18.68
CA SER A 336 0.71 -14.56 19.14
C SER A 336 0.32 -13.13 19.50
N ASN A 337 1.02 -12.54 20.46
CA ASN A 337 0.88 -11.12 20.76
C ASN A 337 1.72 -10.24 19.82
N SER A 338 1.71 -8.93 20.03
CA SER A 338 2.52 -7.97 19.25
C SER A 338 4.04 -8.15 19.38
N GLY A 339 4.51 -8.91 20.37
CA GLY A 339 5.91 -9.28 20.55
C GLY A 339 6.30 -10.60 19.88
N ALA A 340 5.43 -11.19 19.05
CA ALA A 340 5.66 -12.48 18.40
C ALA A 340 5.97 -13.63 19.37
N ILE A 341 5.26 -13.65 20.51
CA ILE A 341 5.27 -14.77 21.46
C ILE A 341 3.85 -15.28 21.68
N LEU A 342 3.71 -16.56 22.03
CA LEU A 342 2.42 -17.13 22.40
C LEU A 342 2.18 -16.89 23.91
N PRO A 343 1.22 -16.04 24.31
CA PRO A 343 0.90 -15.86 25.72
C PRO A 343 0.46 -17.19 26.34
N PHE A 344 0.81 -17.43 27.61
CA PHE A 344 0.49 -18.67 28.33
C PHE A 344 -1.00 -18.76 28.67
N SER A 345 -1.78 -19.03 27.62
CA SER A 345 -3.22 -19.24 27.57
C SER A 345 -3.52 -19.98 26.26
N TRP A 346 -2.74 -21.03 25.96
CA TRP A 346 -2.91 -21.76 24.70
C TRP A 346 -4.31 -22.38 24.71
N SER A 347 -5.06 -22.16 23.64
CA SER A 347 -6.42 -22.69 23.51
C SER A 347 -6.39 -24.22 23.39
N ASN A 348 -5.36 -24.75 22.73
CA ASN A 348 -5.12 -26.18 22.63
C ASN A 348 -3.63 -26.50 22.69
N LYS A 349 -3.33 -27.77 22.93
CA LYS A 349 -1.99 -28.33 22.88
C LYS A 349 -1.47 -28.30 21.43
N VAL A 350 -0.15 -28.26 21.26
CA VAL A 350 0.48 -28.35 19.92
C VAL A 350 0.19 -29.71 19.26
N ASN A 351 -0.12 -30.75 20.04
CA ASN A 351 -0.39 -32.11 19.54
C ASN A 351 -1.79 -32.62 19.94
N ALA A 352 -2.53 -33.16 18.97
CA ALA A 352 -3.45 -34.27 19.25
C ALA A 352 -3.60 -35.16 17.99
N GLY A 353 -3.05 -36.37 18.02
CA GLY A 353 -3.47 -37.45 17.11
C GLY A 353 -2.44 -38.05 16.14
N ILE A 354 -1.13 -37.98 16.38
CA ILE A 354 -0.18 -38.76 15.55
C ILE A 354 -0.28 -40.26 15.85
N THR A 355 -0.80 -41.02 14.88
CA THR A 355 -0.61 -42.47 14.78
C THR A 355 0.81 -42.75 14.28
N GLY A 356 1.75 -42.92 15.20
CA GLY A 356 3.16 -43.19 14.88
C GLY A 356 4.14 -42.84 16.00
N PHE A 357 3.69 -42.03 16.97
CA PHE A 357 4.43 -41.77 18.20
C PHE A 357 3.44 -41.73 19.36
N SER A 358 3.45 -42.77 20.19
CA SER A 358 2.52 -42.89 21.31
C SER A 358 2.94 -41.89 22.40
N CYS A 359 2.30 -40.73 22.44
CA CYS A 359 2.33 -39.85 23.60
C CYS A 359 1.01 -40.02 24.36
N PRO A 360 0.97 -40.84 25.42
CA PRO A 360 -0.19 -40.92 26.29
C PRO A 360 -0.47 -39.52 26.86
N ILE A 361 -1.74 -39.11 26.88
CA ILE A 361 -2.19 -37.84 27.47
C ILE A 361 -1.76 -37.70 28.95
N SER A 362 -1.38 -38.81 29.60
CA SER A 362 -0.86 -38.91 30.96
C SER A 362 0.67 -38.88 31.10
N SER A 363 1.45 -38.75 30.02
CA SER A 363 2.92 -38.78 30.08
C SER A 363 3.51 -37.39 30.35
N SER A 364 4.30 -37.27 31.42
CA SER A 364 5.10 -36.09 31.76
C SER A 364 6.42 -36.01 30.98
N THR A 365 6.74 -37.01 30.14
CA THR A 365 8.01 -37.08 29.40
C THR A 365 7.86 -36.76 27.90
N CYS A 366 6.65 -36.44 27.42
CA CYS A 366 6.43 -36.01 26.04
C CYS A 366 6.57 -34.49 25.92
N GLY A 367 7.73 -34.04 25.45
CA GLY A 367 8.08 -32.63 25.37
C GLY A 367 8.78 -32.25 24.08
N TYR A 368 9.33 -31.05 24.05
CA TYR A 368 10.16 -30.55 22.96
C TYR A 368 11.23 -29.63 23.52
N ILE A 369 12.33 -29.51 22.80
CA ILE A 369 13.40 -28.58 23.14
C ILE A 369 12.94 -27.13 22.94
N THR A 370 13.22 -26.28 23.92
CA THR A 370 12.87 -24.85 23.87
C THR A 370 14.06 -23.96 24.16
N GLY A 371 14.77 -24.20 25.28
CA GLY A 371 15.91 -23.39 25.70
C GLY A 371 15.50 -22.01 26.20
N MET A 372 14.24 -21.89 26.62
CA MET A 372 13.63 -20.64 27.05
C MET A 372 12.91 -20.87 28.39
N ASP A 373 12.92 -19.85 29.24
CA ASP A 373 12.12 -19.87 30.47
C ASP A 373 10.64 -19.51 30.21
N ASN A 374 9.84 -19.52 31.27
CA ASN A 374 8.44 -19.11 31.26
C ASN A 374 8.21 -17.61 31.04
N THR A 375 9.24 -16.83 30.68
CA THR A 375 9.12 -15.44 30.26
C THR A 375 9.50 -15.28 28.79
N TRP A 376 9.75 -16.37 28.06
CA TRP A 376 10.31 -16.38 26.69
C TRP A 376 11.76 -15.91 26.61
N THR A 377 12.48 -15.81 27.73
CA THR A 377 13.90 -15.46 27.71
C THR A 377 14.74 -16.69 27.42
N VAL A 378 15.67 -16.59 26.46
CA VAL A 378 16.59 -17.69 26.13
C VAL A 378 17.60 -17.91 27.26
N LEU A 379 17.68 -19.17 27.71
CA LEU A 379 18.58 -19.62 28.77
C LEU A 379 19.88 -20.17 28.17
N LEU A 380 20.92 -19.35 28.11
CA LEU A 380 22.21 -19.76 27.49
C LEU A 380 22.90 -20.94 28.21
N GLY A 381 22.60 -21.14 29.50
CA GLY A 381 23.10 -22.29 30.26
C GLY A 381 22.27 -23.56 30.09
N GLN A 382 21.06 -23.45 29.52
CA GLN A 382 20.09 -24.54 29.40
C GLN A 382 19.55 -24.64 27.96
N ASN A 383 20.45 -24.55 26.98
CA ASN A 383 20.09 -24.68 25.57
C ASN A 383 21.02 -25.65 24.81
N CYS A 384 21.61 -26.63 25.49
CA CYS A 384 22.48 -27.64 24.88
C CYS A 384 23.62 -27.05 24.03
N SER A 385 24.24 -25.97 24.51
CA SER A 385 25.25 -25.21 23.78
C SER A 385 24.74 -24.76 22.40
N ASN A 386 23.60 -24.06 22.39
CA ASN A 386 22.84 -23.71 21.18
C ASN A 386 22.41 -24.94 20.36
N TRP A 387 22.02 -26.02 21.02
CA TRP A 387 21.53 -27.28 20.43
C TRP A 387 22.53 -27.99 19.54
N THR A 388 23.81 -27.87 19.89
CA THR A 388 24.92 -28.56 19.22
C THR A 388 25.53 -29.67 20.08
N SER A 389 25.17 -29.74 21.36
CA SER A 389 25.65 -30.74 22.31
C SER A 389 24.59 -31.77 22.63
N GLY A 390 25.00 -33.04 22.69
CA GLY A 390 24.22 -34.16 23.22
C GLY A 390 24.93 -34.82 24.39
N LEU A 391 25.69 -34.04 25.17
CA LEU A 391 26.49 -34.52 26.30
C LEU A 391 25.73 -34.41 27.62
N SER A 392 26.08 -35.29 28.58
CA SER A 392 25.49 -35.31 29.92
C SER A 392 25.88 -34.13 30.81
N SER A 393 26.88 -33.34 30.40
CA SER A 393 27.41 -32.20 31.16
C SER A 393 26.76 -30.87 30.80
N VAL A 394 25.79 -30.87 29.89
CA VAL A 394 25.10 -29.67 29.42
C VAL A 394 23.61 -29.90 29.54
N ASP A 395 22.90 -28.88 30.00
CA ASP A 395 21.45 -28.94 30.17
C ASP A 395 20.71 -28.31 28.98
N GLY A 396 19.50 -28.79 28.75
CA GLY A 396 18.54 -28.27 27.79
C GLY A 396 17.19 -28.09 28.45
N MET A 397 16.64 -26.87 28.39
CA MET A 397 15.29 -26.58 28.83
C MET A 397 14.28 -27.14 27.83
N THR A 398 13.27 -27.83 28.34
CA THR A 398 12.20 -28.44 27.55
C THR A 398 10.83 -27.90 27.94
N GLY A 399 9.93 -27.85 26.97
CA GLY A 399 8.51 -27.62 27.17
C GLY A 399 7.74 -28.94 27.21
N TRP A 400 6.58 -28.95 27.88
CA TRP A 400 5.68 -30.09 27.96
C TRP A 400 4.55 -29.96 26.93
N ALA A 401 4.47 -30.93 26.00
CA ALA A 401 3.46 -30.93 24.94
C ALA A 401 2.03 -31.15 25.46
N GLY A 402 1.89 -31.62 26.71
CA GLY A 402 0.61 -31.79 27.37
C GLY A 402 0.05 -30.51 28.02
N SER A 403 0.83 -29.43 28.09
CA SER A 403 0.42 -28.19 28.74
C SER A 403 -0.16 -27.15 27.79
N VAL A 404 -0.85 -26.18 28.38
CA VAL A 404 -1.35 -24.96 27.75
C VAL A 404 -0.95 -23.69 28.50
N ASP A 405 -0.20 -23.85 29.60
CA ASP A 405 0.34 -22.77 30.43
C ASP A 405 1.85 -22.57 30.17
N SER A 406 2.55 -21.91 31.10
CA SER A 406 4.01 -21.71 31.01
C SER A 406 4.83 -22.99 30.87
N ASN A 407 4.33 -24.12 31.35
CA ASN A 407 5.02 -25.41 31.22
C ASN A 407 5.07 -25.86 29.77
N ALA A 408 4.23 -25.33 28.89
CA ALA A 408 4.34 -25.56 27.46
C ALA A 408 5.65 -24.99 26.88
N LEU A 409 6.30 -24.03 27.53
CA LEU A 409 7.59 -23.50 27.09
C LEU A 409 8.74 -23.93 28.02
N SER A 410 8.50 -23.96 29.33
CA SER A 410 9.52 -24.20 30.35
C SER A 410 8.96 -25.12 31.42
N TYR A 411 9.17 -26.42 31.26
CA TYR A 411 8.72 -27.45 32.20
C TYR A 411 9.87 -27.94 33.09
N PHE A 412 10.95 -28.44 32.48
CA PHE A 412 12.16 -28.84 33.21
C PHE A 412 13.39 -28.79 32.31
N ALA A 413 14.55 -28.65 32.95
CA ALA A 413 15.84 -28.83 32.32
C ALA A 413 16.34 -30.26 32.59
N SER A 414 16.83 -30.92 31.55
CA SER A 414 17.51 -32.20 31.63
C SER A 414 18.83 -32.16 30.88
N THR A 415 19.70 -33.11 31.19
CA THR A 415 20.96 -33.27 30.46
C THR A 415 20.69 -33.62 29.00
N CYS A 416 21.49 -33.08 28.09
CA CYS A 416 21.22 -33.15 26.66
C CYS A 416 21.48 -34.54 26.05
N ASP A 417 22.07 -35.48 26.77
CA ASP A 417 22.34 -36.85 26.31
C ASP A 417 21.12 -37.79 26.40
N VAL A 418 20.15 -37.49 27.26
CA VAL A 418 18.98 -38.36 27.50
C VAL A 418 17.68 -37.55 27.52
N LEU A 419 17.39 -36.84 26.43
CA LEU A 419 16.09 -36.15 26.30
C LEU A 419 14.94 -37.14 26.01
N GLY A 420 15.25 -38.28 25.39
CA GLY A 420 14.28 -39.35 25.16
C GLY A 420 13.04 -38.86 24.40
N SER A 421 11.86 -39.04 25.00
CA SER A 421 10.58 -38.58 24.43
C SER A 421 10.38 -37.06 24.43
N SER A 422 11.29 -36.28 25.02
CA SER A 422 11.34 -34.82 24.92
C SER A 422 12.24 -34.31 23.78
N ALA A 423 12.92 -35.20 23.05
CA ALA A 423 13.77 -34.84 21.91
C ALA A 423 12.93 -34.53 20.67
N ASN A 424 12.09 -33.48 20.74
CA ASN A 424 11.26 -33.01 19.63
C ASN A 424 11.44 -31.51 19.41
N ILE A 425 11.08 -31.06 18.22
CA ILE A 425 11.15 -29.65 17.81
C ILE A 425 9.75 -29.19 17.44
N ILE A 426 9.35 -28.00 17.90
CA ILE A 426 8.21 -27.29 17.32
C ILE A 426 8.67 -26.65 16.01
N CYS A 427 8.10 -27.12 14.91
CA CYS A 427 8.26 -26.56 13.58
C CYS A 427 7.08 -25.65 13.27
N VAL A 428 7.36 -24.45 12.75
CA VAL A 428 6.39 -23.39 12.50
C VAL A 428 6.45 -22.97 11.04
N GLU A 429 5.29 -22.80 10.40
CA GLU A 429 5.16 -22.18 9.08
C GLU A 429 5.50 -20.68 9.14
N LEU A 430 6.33 -20.21 8.20
CA LEU A 430 7.00 -18.90 8.24
C LEU A 430 6.31 -17.78 7.46
#